data_AF-A0A3R6VKD9-F1
#
_entry.id   AF-A0A3R6VKD9-F1
#
_cell.length_a   1.000
_cell.length_b   1.000
_cell.length_c   1.000
_cell.angle_alpha   90.00
_cell.angle_beta   90.00
_cell.angle_gamma   90.00
#
_symmetry.space_group_name_H-M   'P 1'
#
loop_
_entity.id
_entity.type
_entity.pdbx_description
1 polymer ?
#
loop_
_entity_poly.entity_id
_entity_poly.type
_entity_poly.pdbx_seq_one_letter_code
_entity_poly.pdbx_strand_id
1 'polypeptide(L)'
;MDFYRINEEYTRFLQRYEKEKRGVTKVPNTWYTGRNKFAFGAVMQVNNMNYYVSVSSFDKKQEANILIRVPGDEKEVKGSLRFNYMVPVPDECLEKLVIKDVEDEKYRLLLNKEYQFCMHNAEKIQKKANKIYAMVTSNRKQILTNNSCAFHILEDGCREYIEKYLKRDFK
;
A
#
# COMPACT_ATOMS: atom_id res chain seq x y z
N MET A 1 -9.71 4.29 8.55
CA MET A 1 -8.51 3.67 7.95
C MET A 1 -7.90 2.71 8.96
N ASP A 2 -7.35 1.61 8.50
CA ASP A 2 -6.74 0.58 9.35
C ASP A 2 -5.58 -0.11 8.63
N PHE A 3 -4.95 -1.08 9.30
CA PHE A 3 -3.97 -1.97 8.69
C PHE A 3 -4.63 -3.21 8.10
N TYR A 4 -4.15 -3.60 6.92
CA TYR A 4 -4.66 -4.75 6.16
C TYR A 4 -3.52 -5.56 5.58
N ARG A 5 -3.70 -6.88 5.53
CA ARG A 5 -2.97 -7.76 4.63
C ARG A 5 -3.73 -7.83 3.33
N ILE A 6 -3.02 -7.68 2.22
CA ILE A 6 -3.59 -7.84 0.89
C ILE A 6 -3.35 -9.29 0.48
N ASN A 7 -4.40 -9.93 -0.05
CA ASN A 7 -4.34 -11.31 -0.55
C ASN A 7 -3.12 -11.49 -1.48
N GLU A 8 -2.38 -12.57 -1.26
CA GLU A 8 -1.13 -12.82 -1.99
C GLU A 8 -1.38 -13.14 -3.47
N GLU A 9 -2.44 -13.89 -3.79
CA GLU A 9 -2.80 -14.21 -5.17
C GLU A 9 -3.18 -12.95 -5.95
N TYR A 10 -3.96 -12.06 -5.34
CA TYR A 10 -4.27 -10.76 -5.90
C TYR A 10 -3.01 -9.93 -6.15
N THR A 11 -2.10 -9.89 -5.16
CA THR A 11 -0.84 -9.15 -5.31
C THR A 11 0.01 -9.70 -6.45
N ARG A 12 0.17 -11.03 -6.53
CA ARG A 12 0.89 -11.70 -7.62
C ARG A 12 0.22 -11.47 -8.97
N PHE A 13 -1.12 -11.44 -9.00
CA PHE A 13 -1.87 -11.07 -10.20
C PHE A 13 -1.52 -9.66 -10.66
N LEU A 14 -1.60 -8.65 -9.80
CA LEU A 14 -1.26 -7.26 -10.15
C LEU A 14 0.19 -7.12 -10.61
N GLN A 15 1.13 -7.85 -9.98
CA GLN A 15 2.53 -7.89 -10.41
C GLN A 15 2.69 -8.41 -11.83
N ARG A 16 2.04 -9.54 -12.17
CA ARG A 16 2.06 -10.09 -13.53
C ARG A 16 1.39 -9.15 -14.51
N TYR A 17 0.21 -8.65 -14.17
CA TYR A 17 -0.57 -7.74 -15.01
C TYR A 17 0.23 -6.50 -15.41
N GLU A 18 0.84 -5.84 -14.42
CA GLU A 18 1.66 -4.66 -14.67
C GLU A 18 2.90 -5.01 -15.50
N LYS A 19 3.56 -6.12 -15.20
CA LYS A 19 4.74 -6.57 -15.94
C LYS A 19 4.42 -6.91 -17.39
N GLU A 20 3.29 -7.56 -17.67
CA GLU A 20 2.86 -7.89 -19.03
C GLU A 20 2.54 -6.64 -19.86
N LYS A 21 1.94 -5.62 -19.24
CA LYS A 21 1.54 -4.39 -19.95
C LYS A 21 2.66 -3.40 -20.22
N ARG A 22 3.70 -3.34 -19.36
CA ARG A 22 4.80 -2.37 -19.51
C ARG A 22 6.22 -2.92 -19.29
N GLY A 23 6.38 -4.25 -19.24
CA GLY A 23 7.68 -4.94 -19.11
C GLY A 23 8.25 -4.99 -17.69
N VAL A 24 7.67 -4.30 -16.71
CA VAL A 24 8.19 -4.20 -15.34
C VAL A 24 7.06 -3.98 -14.33
N THR A 25 7.17 -4.57 -13.14
CA THR A 25 6.29 -4.23 -12.01
C THR A 25 7.01 -3.43 -10.92
N LYS A 26 6.28 -2.51 -10.27
CA LYS A 26 6.69 -1.85 -9.02
C LYS A 26 5.81 -2.25 -7.84
N VAL A 27 4.82 -3.13 -8.05
CA VAL A 27 4.00 -3.69 -6.97
C VAL A 27 4.91 -4.48 -6.03
N PRO A 28 4.94 -4.14 -4.73
CA PRO A 28 5.87 -4.74 -3.78
C PRO A 28 5.49 -6.20 -3.50
N ASN A 29 6.50 -7.07 -3.30
CA ASN A 29 6.25 -8.43 -2.81
C ASN A 29 5.61 -8.40 -1.41
N THR A 30 4.66 -9.31 -1.17
CA THR A 30 3.97 -9.53 0.11
C THR A 30 4.81 -10.30 1.13
N TRP A 31 5.72 -11.18 0.67
CA TRP A 31 6.52 -12.05 1.52
C TRP A 31 8.02 -11.73 1.46
N TYR A 32 8.63 -11.60 2.64
CA TYR A 32 10.08 -11.70 2.86
C TYR A 32 10.29 -12.56 4.10
N THR A 33 11.37 -13.35 4.15
CA THR A 33 11.79 -14.23 5.25
C THR A 33 11.31 -13.75 6.63
N GLY A 34 10.18 -14.30 7.09
CA GLY A 34 9.65 -14.14 8.45
C GLY A 34 8.67 -12.98 8.72
N ARG A 35 8.30 -12.12 7.75
CA ARG A 35 7.29 -11.04 8.00
C ARG A 35 6.38 -10.79 6.81
N ASN A 36 5.07 -10.93 7.03
CA ASN A 36 4.02 -10.52 6.09
C ASN A 36 3.96 -9.00 5.99
N LYS A 37 4.04 -8.46 4.77
CA LYS A 37 3.76 -7.04 4.56
C LYS A 37 2.28 -6.75 4.81
N PHE A 38 2.03 -5.55 5.32
CA PHE A 38 0.71 -4.99 5.47
C PHE A 38 0.67 -3.59 4.83
N ALA A 39 -0.54 -3.14 4.58
CA ALA A 39 -0.84 -1.85 4.00
C ALA A 39 -1.75 -1.05 4.95
N PHE A 40 -1.74 0.27 4.80
CA PHE A 40 -2.64 1.17 5.49
C PHE A 40 -3.66 1.74 4.50
N GLY A 41 -4.92 1.82 4.89
CA GLY A 41 -5.93 2.45 4.04
C GLY A 41 -7.38 2.18 4.44
N ALA A 42 -8.34 2.41 3.57
CA ALA A 42 -8.17 3.05 2.25
C ALA A 42 -7.72 4.52 2.39
N VAL A 43 -6.63 4.91 1.72
CA VAL A 43 -6.06 6.28 1.80
C VAL A 43 -6.57 7.22 0.70
N MET A 44 -7.23 6.68 -0.31
CA MET A 44 -7.74 7.41 -1.46
C MET A 44 -8.77 6.52 -2.17
N GLN A 45 -9.78 7.13 -2.79
CA GLN A 45 -10.73 6.45 -3.67
C GLN A 45 -10.75 7.15 -5.03
N VAL A 46 -10.56 6.38 -6.10
CA VAL A 46 -10.59 6.87 -7.49
C VAL A 46 -11.32 5.85 -8.34
N ASN A 47 -12.26 6.28 -9.19
CA ASN A 47 -13.03 5.39 -10.07
C ASN A 47 -13.64 4.18 -9.33
N ASN A 48 -14.21 4.44 -8.14
CA ASN A 48 -14.78 3.44 -7.22
C ASN A 48 -13.77 2.36 -6.74
N MET A 49 -12.47 2.61 -6.85
CA MET A 49 -11.42 1.73 -6.33
C MET A 49 -10.75 2.34 -5.11
N ASN A 50 -10.65 1.54 -4.05
CA ASN A 50 -9.98 1.91 -2.81
C ASN A 50 -8.47 1.65 -2.94
N TYR A 51 -7.66 2.65 -2.60
CA TYR A 51 -6.20 2.57 -2.63
C TYR A 51 -5.60 2.33 -1.25
N TYR A 52 -4.61 1.44 -1.20
CA TYR A 52 -3.90 1.06 0.02
C TYR A 52 -2.41 1.30 -0.14
N VAL A 53 -1.79 1.93 0.86
CA VAL A 53 -0.36 2.29 0.83
C VAL A 53 0.46 1.27 1.61
N SER A 54 1.56 0.80 1.02
CA SER A 54 2.47 -0.14 1.69
C SER A 54 3.19 0.52 2.87
N VAL A 55 3.23 -0.19 4.01
CA VAL A 55 4.06 0.13 5.17
C VAL A 55 5.39 -0.61 5.06
N SER A 56 6.50 0.07 5.31
CA SER A 56 7.85 -0.48 5.13
C SER A 56 8.80 0.02 6.22
N SER A 57 9.76 -0.80 6.62
CA SER A 57 10.87 -0.40 7.51
C SER A 57 11.83 0.64 6.89
N PHE A 58 11.63 1.02 5.63
CA PHE A 58 12.44 2.03 4.95
C PHE A 58 12.38 3.38 5.69
N ASP A 59 13.55 3.88 6.10
CA ASP A 59 13.69 5.01 7.03
C ASP A 59 14.26 6.29 6.39
N LYS A 60 14.50 6.28 5.07
CA LYS A 60 15.00 7.45 4.34
C LYS A 60 13.85 8.29 3.80
N LYS A 61 13.92 9.61 3.98
CA LYS A 61 12.92 10.56 3.44
C LYS A 61 13.03 10.62 1.92
N GLN A 62 11.89 10.47 1.23
CA GLN A 62 11.77 10.57 -0.23
C GLN A 62 10.52 11.40 -0.59
N GLU A 63 10.46 11.86 -1.85
CA GLU A 63 9.29 12.62 -2.33
C GLU A 63 7.99 11.82 -2.21
N ALA A 64 8.02 10.51 -2.44
CA ALA A 64 6.84 9.66 -2.47
C ALA A 64 6.56 8.89 -1.16
N ASN A 65 7.17 9.30 -0.05
CA ASN A 65 6.89 8.66 1.24
C ASN A 65 6.56 9.67 2.35
N ILE A 66 6.03 9.13 3.44
CA ILE A 66 5.97 9.80 4.75
C ILE A 66 6.68 8.88 5.73
N LEU A 67 7.68 9.41 6.44
CA LEU A 67 8.32 8.69 7.53
C LEU A 67 7.39 8.66 8.74
N ILE A 68 7.27 7.48 9.35
CA ILE A 68 6.57 7.27 10.61
C ILE A 68 7.55 7.63 11.72
N ARG A 69 7.33 8.78 12.36
CA ARG A 69 8.19 9.30 13.42
C ARG A 69 7.50 9.22 14.77
N VAL A 70 8.23 8.75 15.78
CA VAL A 70 7.80 8.68 17.17
C VAL A 70 8.85 9.43 18.00
N PRO A 71 8.66 10.75 18.24
CA PRO A 71 9.59 11.55 19.03
C PRO A 71 9.79 10.95 20.43
N GLY A 72 11.04 10.94 20.91
CA GLY A 72 11.40 10.41 22.23
C GLY A 72 11.57 8.89 22.31
N ASP A 73 11.35 8.16 21.22
CA ASP A 73 11.63 6.73 21.13
C ASP A 73 13.11 6.48 20.76
N GLU A 74 13.71 5.40 21.26
CA GLU A 74 15.12 5.01 21.01
C GLU A 74 15.48 5.05 19.51
N LYS A 75 14.60 4.50 18.67
CA LYS A 75 14.66 4.70 17.22
C LYS A 75 13.49 5.56 16.78
N GLU A 76 13.71 6.86 16.57
CA GLU A 76 12.62 7.80 16.23
C GLU A 76 11.86 7.39 14.95
N VAL A 77 12.56 6.93 13.92
CA VAL A 77 11.93 6.51 12.64
C VAL A 77 11.57 5.03 12.70
N LYS A 78 10.26 4.73 12.69
CA LYS A 78 9.73 3.37 12.77
C LYS A 78 9.56 2.71 11.40
N GLY A 79 9.39 3.51 10.36
CA GLY A 79 9.23 3.07 8.99
C GLY A 79 8.73 4.19 8.10
N SER A 80 8.10 3.84 6.99
CA SER A 80 7.46 4.78 6.09
C SER A 80 6.24 4.20 5.37
N LEU A 81 5.31 5.10 5.06
CA LEU A 81 4.22 4.87 4.10
C LEU A 81 4.74 5.21 2.70
N ARG A 82 4.73 4.24 1.77
CA ARG A 82 5.33 4.37 0.44
C ARG A 82 4.27 4.53 -0.66
N PHE A 83 3.89 5.77 -0.95
CA PHE A 83 2.80 6.12 -1.85
C PHE A 83 3.10 5.82 -3.33
N ASN A 84 4.37 5.79 -3.74
CA ASN A 84 4.72 5.33 -5.09
C ASN A 84 4.42 3.84 -5.33
N TYR A 85 4.20 3.07 -4.26
CA TYR A 85 3.88 1.65 -4.32
C TYR A 85 2.47 1.32 -3.84
N MET A 86 1.58 2.32 -3.74
CA MET A 86 0.19 2.06 -3.40
C MET A 86 -0.53 1.33 -4.55
N VAL A 87 -1.54 0.55 -4.19
CA VAL A 87 -2.28 -0.28 -5.14
C VAL A 87 -3.79 -0.14 -4.91
N PRO A 88 -4.62 -0.21 -5.97
CA PRO A 88 -6.05 -0.44 -5.81
C PRO A 88 -6.27 -1.86 -5.27
N VAL A 89 -7.26 -2.06 -4.40
CA VAL A 89 -7.59 -3.39 -3.87
C VAL A 89 -9.11 -3.49 -3.68
N PRO A 90 -9.76 -4.57 -4.16
CA PRO A 90 -11.15 -4.86 -3.85
C PRO A 90 -11.28 -5.36 -2.40
N ASP A 91 -12.42 -5.14 -1.77
CA ASP A 91 -12.59 -5.41 -0.34
C ASP A 91 -12.47 -6.93 -0.03
N GLU A 92 -12.85 -7.79 -0.97
CA GLU A 92 -12.71 -9.25 -0.89
C GLU A 92 -11.26 -9.73 -0.84
N CYS A 93 -10.30 -8.89 -1.25
CA CYS A 93 -8.87 -9.20 -1.20
C CYS A 93 -8.17 -8.62 0.04
N LEU A 94 -8.92 -8.13 1.02
CA LEU A 94 -8.38 -7.54 2.25
C LEU A 94 -8.68 -8.39 3.47
N GLU A 95 -7.64 -8.63 4.26
CA GLU A 95 -7.74 -9.18 5.60
C GLU A 95 -7.29 -8.11 6.60
N LYS A 96 -8.16 -7.72 7.54
CA LYS A 96 -7.80 -6.73 8.55
C LYS A 96 -6.70 -7.28 9.47
N LEU A 97 -5.60 -6.53 9.63
CA LEU A 97 -4.55 -6.85 10.60
C LEU A 97 -5.00 -6.41 12.00
N VAL A 98 -5.47 -7.36 12.79
CA VAL A 98 -5.91 -7.11 14.16
C VAL A 98 -4.68 -7.10 15.08
N ILE A 99 -4.18 -5.91 15.43
CA ILE A 99 -2.92 -5.73 16.20
C ILE A 99 -2.92 -6.49 17.53
N LYS A 100 -4.07 -6.58 18.22
CA LYS A 100 -4.19 -7.30 19.50
C LYS A 100 -3.92 -8.81 19.38
N ASP A 101 -4.12 -9.39 18.21
CA ASP A 101 -3.98 -10.82 17.95
C ASP A 101 -2.55 -11.19 17.51
N VAL A 102 -1.64 -10.20 17.46
CA VAL A 102 -0.21 -10.43 17.16
C VAL A 102 0.49 -10.94 18.42
N GLU A 103 1.03 -12.16 18.34
CA GLU A 103 1.72 -12.85 19.45
C GLU A 103 3.04 -12.19 19.85
N ASP A 104 3.86 -11.77 18.88
CA ASP A 104 5.13 -11.08 19.15
C ASP A 104 4.86 -9.70 19.74
N GLU A 105 5.13 -9.56 21.05
CA GLU A 105 4.90 -8.33 21.81
C GLU A 105 5.69 -7.13 21.28
N LYS A 106 6.95 -7.33 20.86
CA LYS A 106 7.79 -6.26 20.31
C LYS A 106 7.21 -5.77 18.99
N TYR A 107 6.77 -6.71 18.15
CA TYR A 107 6.13 -6.37 16.89
C TYR A 107 4.77 -5.69 17.10
N ARG A 108 3.97 -6.16 18.05
CA ARG A 108 2.71 -5.53 18.46
C ARG A 108 2.91 -4.09 18.94
N LEU A 109 3.95 -3.82 19.74
CA LEU A 109 4.29 -2.46 20.18
C LEU A 109 4.67 -1.57 19.00
N LEU A 110 5.46 -2.08 18.04
CA LEU A 110 5.80 -1.37 16.82
C LEU A 110 4.54 -1.02 16.01
N LEU A 111 3.66 -2.00 15.76
CA LEU A 111 2.42 -1.80 15.03
C LEU A 111 1.53 -0.74 15.69
N ASN A 112 1.40 -0.76 17.02
CA ASN A 112 0.65 0.27 17.73
C ASN A 112 1.23 1.67 17.51
N LYS A 113 2.56 1.83 17.58
CA LYS A 113 3.22 3.12 17.31
C LYS A 113 2.98 3.60 15.88
N GLU A 114 3.11 2.70 14.91
CA GLU A 114 2.83 3.00 13.50
C GLU A 114 1.36 3.37 13.28
N TYR A 115 0.43 2.63 13.89
CA TYR A 115 -1.01 2.87 13.80
C TYR A 115 -1.38 4.23 14.37
N GLN A 116 -0.91 4.54 15.57
CA GLN A 116 -1.15 5.84 16.21
C GLN A 116 -0.64 6.97 15.33
N PHE A 117 0.59 6.88 14.80
CA PHE A 117 1.10 7.88 13.86
C PHE A 117 0.17 8.05 12.65
N CYS A 118 -0.27 6.94 12.04
CA CYS A 118 -1.11 6.97 10.85
C CYS A 118 -2.47 7.62 11.12
N MET A 119 -3.09 7.31 12.26
CA MET A 119 -4.37 7.89 12.66
C MET A 119 -4.26 9.40 12.92
N HIS A 120 -3.24 9.85 13.65
CA HIS A 120 -2.99 11.28 13.89
C HIS A 120 -2.65 12.07 12.61
N ASN A 121 -2.15 11.39 11.57
CA ASN A 121 -1.73 12.01 10.30
C ASN A 121 -2.67 11.65 9.13
N ALA A 122 -3.87 11.16 9.40
CA ALA A 122 -4.83 10.65 8.42
C ALA A 122 -5.02 11.60 7.23
N GLU A 123 -5.37 12.86 7.47
CA GLU A 123 -5.57 13.84 6.40
C GLU A 123 -4.32 14.08 5.55
N LYS A 124 -3.15 14.15 6.19
CA LYS A 124 -1.88 14.37 5.52
C LYS A 124 -1.53 13.18 4.63
N ILE A 125 -1.82 11.96 5.09
CA ILE A 125 -1.64 10.72 4.33
C ILE A 125 -2.54 10.73 3.10
N GLN A 126 -3.83 11.08 3.25
CA GLN A 126 -4.76 11.17 2.13
C GLN A 126 -4.35 12.26 1.13
N LYS A 127 -3.98 13.47 1.59
CA LYS A 127 -3.45 14.55 0.74
C LYS A 127 -2.20 14.11 -0.02
N LYS A 128 -1.32 13.33 0.62
CA LYS A 128 -0.11 12.79 -0.01
C LYS A 128 -0.44 11.75 -1.07
N ALA A 129 -1.37 10.84 -0.81
CA ALA A 129 -1.82 9.83 -1.77
C ALA A 129 -2.35 10.49 -3.05
N ASN A 130 -3.29 11.44 -2.90
CA ASN A 130 -3.85 12.19 -4.02
C ASN A 130 -2.77 12.95 -4.82
N LYS A 131 -1.83 13.60 -4.13
CA LYS A 131 -0.72 14.31 -4.79
C LYS A 131 0.16 13.37 -5.60
N ILE A 132 0.56 12.23 -5.02
CA ILE A 132 1.44 11.27 -5.70
C ILE A 132 0.72 10.62 -6.87
N TYR A 133 -0.56 10.27 -6.71
CA TYR A 133 -1.40 9.79 -7.81
C TYR A 133 -1.36 10.76 -8.99
N ALA A 134 -1.76 12.01 -8.77
CA ALA A 134 -1.81 13.03 -9.82
C ALA A 134 -0.44 13.28 -10.47
N MET A 135 0.64 13.30 -9.69
CA MET A 135 1.99 13.51 -10.23
C MET A 135 2.47 12.35 -11.11
N VAL A 136 2.12 11.11 -10.76
CA VAL A 136 2.50 9.91 -11.51
C VAL A 136 1.65 9.77 -12.77
N THR A 137 0.33 9.93 -12.67
CA THR A 137 -0.59 9.77 -13.81
C THR A 137 -0.42 10.88 -14.85
N SER A 138 -0.08 12.11 -14.42
CA SER A 138 0.25 13.20 -15.35
C SER A 138 1.71 13.20 -15.81
N ASN A 139 2.50 12.18 -15.46
CA ASN A 139 3.95 12.10 -15.66
C ASN A 139 4.71 13.41 -15.32
N ARG A 140 4.33 14.08 -14.22
CA ARG A 140 4.90 15.40 -13.86
C ARG A 140 6.41 15.35 -13.62
N LYS A 141 6.92 14.19 -13.18
CA LYS A 141 8.35 13.95 -12.96
C LYS A 141 8.71 12.53 -13.37
N GLN A 142 9.50 12.40 -14.45
CA GLN A 142 9.85 11.09 -15.02
C GLN A 142 10.47 10.12 -14.00
N ILE A 143 11.39 10.59 -13.14
CA ILE A 143 12.04 9.74 -12.12
C ILE A 143 11.02 9.20 -11.11
N LEU A 144 10.03 10.00 -10.72
CA LEU A 144 8.97 9.57 -9.82
C LEU A 144 8.08 8.53 -10.52
N THR A 145 7.64 8.82 -11.74
CA THR A 145 6.80 7.92 -12.55
C THR A 145 7.49 6.57 -12.77
N ASN A 146 8.76 6.58 -13.17
CA ASN A 146 9.55 5.35 -13.39
C ASN A 146 9.70 4.49 -12.14
N ASN A 147 9.68 5.12 -10.96
CA ASN A 147 9.81 4.45 -9.66
C ASN A 147 8.47 4.21 -8.97
N SER A 148 7.35 4.40 -9.67
CA SER A 148 6.01 4.17 -9.14
C SER A 148 5.31 3.02 -9.84
N CYS A 149 4.32 2.45 -9.16
CA CYS A 149 3.31 1.62 -9.80
C CYS A 149 2.61 2.42 -10.91
N ALA A 150 2.34 1.77 -12.03
CA ALA A 150 1.54 2.34 -13.11
C ALA A 150 0.06 2.29 -12.71
N PHE A 151 -0.41 3.33 -12.02
CA PHE A 151 -1.72 3.32 -11.36
C PHE A 151 -2.87 2.96 -12.29
N HIS A 152 -2.96 3.54 -13.50
CA HIS A 152 -4.01 3.18 -14.47
C HIS A 152 -3.95 1.72 -14.93
N ILE A 153 -2.74 1.16 -15.10
CA ILE A 153 -2.58 -0.26 -15.44
C ILE A 153 -3.07 -1.15 -14.29
N LEU A 154 -2.81 -0.75 -13.04
CA LEU A 154 -3.30 -1.50 -11.87
C LEU A 154 -4.81 -1.35 -11.67
N GLU A 155 -5.41 -0.21 -12.04
CA GLU A 155 -6.86 -0.02 -12.05
C GLU A 155 -7.54 -0.96 -13.06
N ASP A 156 -6.96 -1.10 -14.26
CA ASP A 156 -7.40 -2.08 -15.26
C ASP A 156 -7.29 -3.51 -14.72
N GLY A 157 -6.13 -3.85 -14.13
CA GLY A 157 -5.92 -5.16 -13.53
C GLY A 157 -6.89 -5.44 -12.38
N CYS A 158 -7.18 -4.46 -11.54
CA CYS A 158 -8.15 -4.59 -10.45
C CYS A 158 -9.55 -4.94 -10.99
N ARG A 159 -10.03 -4.19 -12.00
CA ARG A 159 -11.31 -4.47 -12.66
C ARG A 159 -11.36 -5.87 -13.27
N GLU A 160 -10.31 -6.24 -14.00
CA GLU A 160 -10.22 -7.56 -14.63
C GLU A 160 -10.21 -8.70 -13.61
N TYR A 161 -9.52 -8.52 -12.48
CA TYR A 161 -9.50 -9.52 -11.41
C TYR A 161 -10.89 -9.70 -10.79
N ILE A 162 -11.59 -8.60 -10.48
CA ILE A 162 -12.96 -8.64 -9.95
C ILE A 162 -13.87 -9.41 -10.91
N GLU A 163 -13.81 -9.10 -12.22
CA GLU A 163 -14.67 -9.74 -13.22
C GLU A 163 -14.38 -11.23 -13.40
N LYS A 164 -13.11 -11.63 -13.40
CA LYS A 164 -12.71 -13.01 -13.68
C LYS A 164 -12.76 -13.93 -12.47
N TYR A 165 -12.46 -13.43 -11.28
CA TYR A 165 -12.22 -14.26 -10.10
C TYR A 165 -13.22 -14.02 -8.97
N LEU A 166 -13.75 -12.80 -8.80
CA LEU A 166 -14.65 -12.49 -7.68
C LEU A 166 -16.13 -12.54 -8.06
N LYS A 167 -16.48 -12.14 -9.29
CA LYS A 167 -17.87 -12.22 -9.78
C LYS A 167 -18.31 -13.62 -10.19
N ARG A 168 -17.38 -14.57 -10.36
CA ARG A 168 -17.70 -15.95 -10.75
C ARG A 168 -18.26 -16.79 -9.60
N ASP A 169 -18.01 -16.41 -8.36
CA ASP A 169 -18.48 -17.14 -7.17
C ASP A 169 -19.97 -16.92 -6.85
N PHE A 170 -20.68 -16.14 -7.68
CA PHE A 170 -22.12 -15.84 -7.54
C PHE A 170 -22.98 -16.37 -8.68
N LYS A 171 -22.48 -17.31 -9.51
CA LYS A 171 -23.25 -17.97 -10.58
C LYS A 171 -23.35 -19.47 -10.41
#